data_AF-A0A9E0FAU9-F1
#
_entry.id   AF-A0A9E0FAU9-F1
#
_cell.length_a   1.000
_cell.length_b   1.000
_cell.length_c   1.000
_cell.angle_alpha   90.00
_cell.angle_beta   90.00
_cell.angle_gamma   90.00
#
_symmetry.space_group_name_H-M   'P 1'
#
loop_
_entity.id
_entity.type
_entity.pdbx_description
1 polymer ?
#
loop_
_entity_poly.entity_id
_entity_poly.type
_entity_poly.pdbx_seq_one_letter_code
_entity_poly.pdbx_strand_id
1 'polypeptide(L)'
;MANHAAVAESGQSVWGGGRSPFQVSWGKMFMWFFLVSDAFTFSSLLIAYGYMRHRFTEIWPKPGDVFTHFPFIHGHVPLAYVGLMTFILIMSSVTMVLAVDAGHSLKKNGVIRWLWLTIIGGFMFLGSQAWEWYHFIHGSEKGSFILADGRFARTDDLEPGTLIFHDHSKVEGAEAQELMSTAVRNIQGANLKENEYGRTPLFANFFFFITGFHGFHVFSGVVLNIIVLALVYQNFCEKKKDYELVEKVGLYWHFVDLVWVFVFTFFYLV
;
A
#
# COMPACT_ATOMS: atom_id res chain seq x y z
N MET A 1 -23.98 -51.74 -45.36
CA MET A 1 -22.65 -51.09 -45.27
C MET A 1 -22.84 -49.70 -44.70
N ALA A 2 -22.30 -49.45 -43.51
CA ALA A 2 -21.71 -48.18 -43.06
C ALA A 2 -21.37 -48.35 -41.58
N ASN A 3 -20.11 -48.70 -41.32
CA ASN A 3 -19.53 -48.79 -39.99
C ASN A 3 -19.48 -47.38 -39.39
N HIS A 4 -20.20 -47.14 -38.29
CA HIS A 4 -19.83 -46.07 -37.37
C HIS A 4 -18.57 -46.52 -36.64
N ALA A 5 -17.43 -46.09 -37.15
CA ALA A 5 -16.16 -46.22 -36.45
C ALA A 5 -16.25 -45.43 -35.15
N ALA A 6 -16.25 -46.16 -34.02
CA ALA A 6 -16.01 -45.59 -32.72
C ALA A 6 -14.64 -44.90 -32.75
N VAL A 7 -14.62 -43.57 -32.60
CA VAL A 7 -13.40 -42.85 -32.28
C VAL A 7 -13.06 -43.28 -30.86
N ALA A 8 -12.05 -44.15 -30.74
CA ALA A 8 -11.45 -44.45 -29.46
C ALA A 8 -10.85 -43.15 -28.90
N GLU A 9 -11.42 -42.64 -27.81
CA GLU A 9 -10.75 -41.64 -26.99
C GLU A 9 -9.48 -42.29 -26.44
N SER A 10 -8.33 -41.98 -27.05
CA SER A 10 -7.05 -42.28 -26.45
C SER A 10 -6.93 -41.41 -25.19
N GLY A 11 -7.04 -42.06 -24.03
CA GLY A 11 -6.84 -41.46 -22.70
C GLY A 11 -5.39 -41.03 -22.44
N GLN A 12 -4.73 -40.42 -23.41
CA GLN A 12 -3.42 -39.80 -23.23
C GLN A 12 -3.54 -38.31 -23.54
N SER A 13 -3.37 -37.53 -22.47
CA SER A 13 -3.10 -36.10 -22.54
C SER A 13 -2.07 -35.80 -23.63
N VAL A 14 -2.44 -34.99 -24.63
CA VAL A 14 -1.54 -34.45 -25.67
C VAL A 14 -0.35 -33.70 -25.05
N TRP A 15 -0.47 -33.33 -23.78
CA TRP A 15 0.57 -32.74 -22.98
C TRP A 15 1.51 -33.81 -22.43
N GLY A 16 2.74 -33.87 -22.95
CA GLY A 16 3.77 -34.83 -22.54
C GLY A 16 4.49 -34.48 -21.23
N GLY A 17 4.16 -33.35 -20.59
CA GLY A 17 4.83 -32.86 -19.38
C GLY A 17 3.87 -32.67 -18.20
N GLY A 18 3.54 -33.74 -17.47
CA GLY A 18 2.76 -33.63 -16.22
C GLY A 18 1.38 -32.98 -16.39
N ARG A 19 1.01 -32.04 -15.50
CA ARG A 19 -0.29 -31.35 -15.55
C ARG A 19 -0.36 -30.41 -16.76
N SER A 20 -1.47 -30.45 -17.50
CA SER A 20 -1.69 -29.57 -18.65
C SER A 20 -1.73 -28.09 -18.21
N PRO A 21 -1.17 -27.15 -19.01
CA PRO A 21 -1.22 -25.71 -18.72
C PRO A 21 -2.64 -25.16 -18.70
N PHE A 22 -3.61 -25.91 -19.24
CA PHE A 22 -5.03 -25.58 -19.20
C PHE A 22 -5.78 -26.22 -18.01
N GLN A 23 -5.12 -27.02 -17.18
CA GLN A 23 -5.71 -27.63 -15.97
C GLN A 23 -5.60 -26.72 -14.73
N VAL A 24 -5.87 -25.42 -14.89
CA VAL A 24 -5.99 -24.49 -13.76
C VAL A 24 -7.32 -24.77 -13.05
N SER A 25 -7.31 -24.86 -11.71
CA SER A 25 -8.55 -25.04 -10.97
C SER A 25 -9.48 -23.83 -11.17
N TRP A 26 -10.79 -24.08 -11.20
CA TRP A 26 -11.78 -22.99 -11.29
C TRP A 26 -11.56 -21.91 -10.23
N GLY A 27 -11.20 -22.31 -9.00
CA GLY A 27 -10.90 -21.37 -7.93
C GLY A 27 -9.69 -20.47 -8.21
N LYS A 28 -8.62 -21.01 -8.81
CA LYS A 28 -7.46 -20.19 -9.22
C LYS A 28 -7.79 -19.27 -10.39
N MET A 29 -8.62 -19.72 -11.34
CA MET A 29 -9.01 -18.90 -12.47
C MET A 29 -9.87 -17.70 -12.04
N PHE A 30 -10.87 -17.91 -11.18
CA PHE A 30 -11.67 -16.81 -10.62
C PHE A 30 -10.82 -15.85 -9.78
N MET A 31 -9.82 -16.38 -9.06
CA MET A 31 -8.85 -15.55 -8.37
C MET A 31 -8.12 -14.61 -9.33
N TRP A 32 -7.63 -15.11 -10.47
CA TRP A 32 -6.98 -14.26 -11.48
C TRP A 32 -7.91 -13.20 -12.06
N PHE A 33 -9.17 -13.54 -12.36
CA PHE A 33 -10.14 -12.53 -12.83
C PHE A 33 -10.38 -11.44 -11.79
N PHE A 34 -10.54 -11.83 -10.52
CA PHE A 34 -10.68 -10.90 -9.41
C PHE A 34 -9.45 -9.98 -9.30
N LEU A 35 -8.24 -10.54 -9.32
CA LEU A 35 -6.99 -9.76 -9.25
C LEU A 35 -6.84 -8.78 -10.41
N VAL A 36 -7.18 -9.20 -11.63
CA VAL A 36 -7.14 -8.32 -12.81
C VAL A 36 -8.14 -7.17 -12.67
N SER A 37 -9.33 -7.42 -12.13
CA SER A 37 -10.31 -6.36 -11.90
C SER A 37 -9.83 -5.31 -10.88
N ASP A 38 -9.19 -5.76 -9.79
CA ASP A 38 -8.57 -4.84 -8.82
C ASP A 38 -7.39 -4.10 -9.44
N ALA A 39 -6.58 -4.76 -10.27
CA ALA A 39 -5.46 -4.13 -10.96
C ALA A 39 -5.91 -2.97 -11.84
N PHE A 40 -7.03 -3.12 -12.58
CA PHE A 40 -7.61 -2.04 -13.37
C PHE A 40 -8.09 -0.89 -12.48
N THR A 41 -8.75 -1.19 -11.36
CA THR A 41 -9.22 -0.18 -10.41
C THR A 41 -8.07 0.66 -9.86
N PHE A 42 -7.00 0.02 -9.37
CA PHE A 42 -5.80 0.73 -8.90
C PHE A 42 -5.11 1.51 -10.02
N SER A 43 -5.02 0.93 -11.23
CA SER A 43 -4.42 1.61 -12.38
C SER A 43 -5.16 2.89 -12.74
N SER A 44 -6.50 2.86 -12.78
CA SER A 44 -7.30 4.06 -13.02
C SER A 44 -7.09 5.14 -11.96
N LEU A 45 -6.99 4.76 -10.69
CA LEU A 45 -6.73 5.69 -9.59
C LEU A 45 -5.33 6.31 -9.67
N LEU A 46 -4.30 5.50 -9.96
CA LEU A 46 -2.93 5.98 -10.09
C LEU A 46 -2.73 6.87 -11.33
N ILE A 47 -3.40 6.57 -12.45
CA ILE A 47 -3.41 7.45 -13.64
C ILE A 47 -4.08 8.78 -13.32
N ALA A 48 -5.22 8.77 -12.62
CA ALA A 48 -5.90 10.00 -12.21
C ALA A 48 -5.02 10.85 -11.29
N TYR A 49 -4.36 10.23 -10.30
CA TYR A 49 -3.39 10.90 -9.45
C TYR A 49 -2.22 11.47 -10.26
N GLY A 50 -1.60 10.68 -11.14
CA GLY A 50 -0.47 11.10 -11.97
C GLY A 50 -0.83 12.27 -12.89
N TYR A 51 -2.03 12.25 -13.48
CA TYR A 51 -2.54 13.37 -14.29
C TYR A 51 -2.70 14.64 -13.45
N MET A 52 -3.32 14.55 -12.27
CA MET A 52 -3.53 15.70 -11.39
C MET A 52 -2.21 16.27 -10.89
N ARG A 53 -1.27 15.41 -10.49
CA ARG A 53 0.08 15.83 -10.11
C ARG A 53 0.80 16.57 -11.25
N HIS A 54 0.76 16.03 -12.46
CA HIS A 54 1.38 16.64 -13.63
C HIS A 54 0.73 17.98 -14.02
N ARG A 55 -0.59 18.10 -13.86
CA ARG A 55 -1.32 19.35 -14.15
C ARG A 55 -1.00 20.47 -13.16
N PHE A 56 -0.68 20.11 -11.92
CA PHE A 56 -0.51 21.02 -10.78
C PHE A 56 0.91 20.98 -10.19
N THR A 57 1.94 20.74 -11.01
CA THR A 57 3.34 20.62 -10.58
C THR A 57 3.83 21.77 -9.70
N GLU A 58 3.44 23.01 -10.03
CA GLU A 58 3.84 24.24 -9.31
C GLU A 58 3.21 24.41 -7.92
N ILE A 59 2.23 23.58 -7.56
CA ILE A 59 1.54 23.68 -6.26
C ILE A 59 1.47 22.33 -5.52
N TRP A 60 1.93 21.26 -6.17
CA TRP A 60 1.95 19.92 -5.59
C TRP A 60 3.07 19.81 -4.56
N PRO A 61 2.83 19.19 -3.38
CA PRO A 61 3.89 18.94 -2.42
C PRO A 61 4.99 18.05 -2.98
N LYS A 62 6.24 18.31 -2.58
CA LYS A 62 7.35 17.37 -2.80
C LYS A 62 7.34 16.29 -1.70
N PRO A 63 7.48 15.00 -2.03
CA PRO A 63 7.40 13.92 -1.04
C PRO A 63 8.41 14.05 0.11
N GLY A 64 9.64 14.48 -0.18
CA GLY A 64 10.70 14.64 0.82
C GLY A 64 10.35 15.63 1.95
N ASP A 65 9.48 16.60 1.67
CA ASP A 65 9.05 17.61 2.66
C ASP A 65 7.82 17.14 3.45
N VAL A 66 7.03 16.23 2.88
CA VAL A 66 5.79 15.72 3.49
C VAL A 66 6.07 14.56 4.44
N PHE A 67 6.91 13.62 4.01
CA PHE A 67 7.13 12.35 4.72
C PHE A 67 8.44 12.37 5.51
N THR A 68 8.48 13.13 6.60
CA THR A 68 9.71 13.37 7.39
C THR A 68 9.70 12.70 8.77
N HIS A 69 8.53 12.27 9.22
CA HIS A 69 8.31 11.78 10.58
C HIS A 69 8.69 10.30 10.73
N PHE A 70 9.42 10.00 11.80
CA PHE A 70 9.77 8.63 12.18
C PHE A 70 9.39 8.39 13.64
N PRO A 71 8.73 7.28 14.00
CA PRO A 71 8.33 7.02 15.37
C PRO A 71 9.51 7.08 16.35
N PHE A 72 9.35 7.85 17.43
CA PHE A 72 10.36 8.02 18.48
C PHE A 72 11.64 8.76 18.07
N ILE A 73 11.73 9.29 16.85
CA ILE A 73 12.85 10.13 16.40
C ILE A 73 12.31 11.53 16.12
N HIS A 74 12.76 12.50 16.93
CA HIS A 74 12.48 13.91 16.73
C HIS A 74 13.54 14.50 15.79
N GLY A 75 13.36 14.27 14.48
CA GLY A 75 14.27 14.75 13.44
C GLY A 75 13.67 14.56 12.05
N HIS A 76 14.04 15.39 11.07
CA HIS A 76 13.64 15.13 9.68
C HIS A 76 14.45 13.97 9.13
N VAL A 77 13.76 12.85 8.91
CA VAL A 77 14.34 11.69 8.23
C VAL A 77 13.49 11.38 7.00
N PRO A 78 13.66 12.14 5.90
CA PRO A 78 12.81 12.04 4.73
C PRO A 78 12.72 10.60 4.22
N LEU A 79 11.49 10.13 4.00
CA LEU A 79 11.16 8.84 3.38
C LEU A 79 11.63 7.59 4.15
N ALA A 80 12.34 7.71 5.26
CA ALA A 80 12.91 6.57 5.96
C ALA A 80 11.86 5.65 6.59
N TYR A 81 10.86 6.24 7.25
CA TYR A 81 9.77 5.48 7.85
C TYR A 81 8.95 4.73 6.79
N VAL A 82 8.70 5.42 5.67
CA VAL A 82 8.02 4.88 4.50
C VAL A 82 8.81 3.71 3.89
N GLY A 83 10.13 3.86 3.76
CA GLY A 83 11.02 2.80 3.31
C GLY A 83 10.98 1.58 4.23
N LEU A 84 10.94 1.79 5.55
CA LEU A 84 10.82 0.70 6.53
C LEU A 84 9.49 -0.05 6.39
N MET A 85 8.35 0.64 6.26
CA MET A 85 7.07 -0.05 6.10
C MET A 85 6.99 -0.85 4.80
N THR A 86 7.53 -0.31 3.70
CA THR A 86 7.62 -1.02 2.42
C THR A 86 8.52 -2.26 2.53
N PHE A 87 9.66 -2.15 3.21
CA PHE A 87 10.52 -3.29 3.50
C PHE A 87 9.79 -4.38 4.29
N ILE A 88 9.03 -4.00 5.33
CA ILE A 88 8.24 -4.93 6.13
C ILE A 88 7.23 -5.69 5.26
N LEU A 89 6.53 -5.00 4.35
CA LEU A 89 5.52 -5.62 3.51
C LEU A 89 6.14 -6.58 2.48
N ILE A 90 7.25 -6.19 1.84
CA ILE A 90 7.99 -7.05 0.91
C ILE A 90 8.52 -8.30 1.64
N MET A 91 9.09 -8.14 2.84
CA MET A 91 9.53 -9.28 3.64
C MET A 91 8.36 -10.18 4.06
N SER A 92 7.20 -9.59 4.37
CA SER A 92 5.96 -10.34 4.61
C SER A 92 5.56 -11.16 3.39
N SER A 93 5.71 -10.62 2.18
CA SER A 93 5.51 -11.34 0.92
C SER A 93 6.47 -12.52 0.77
N VAL A 94 7.76 -12.35 1.08
CA VAL A 94 8.72 -13.47 1.09
C VAL A 94 8.28 -14.58 2.05
N THR A 95 7.82 -14.24 3.26
CA THR A 95 7.32 -15.25 4.20
C THR A 95 6.09 -15.99 3.66
N MET A 96 5.21 -15.31 2.91
CA MET A 96 4.07 -15.96 2.26
C MET A 96 4.51 -16.98 1.21
N VAL A 97 5.51 -16.67 0.38
CA VAL A 97 6.05 -17.63 -0.60
C VAL A 97 6.54 -18.91 0.11
N LEU A 98 7.25 -18.74 1.24
CA LEU A 98 7.76 -19.87 2.03
C LEU A 98 6.62 -20.67 2.68
N ALA A 99 5.51 -20.02 3.03
CA ALA A 99 4.30 -20.71 3.51
C ALA A 99 3.67 -21.58 2.41
N VAL A 100 3.56 -21.03 1.20
CA VAL A 100 3.03 -21.75 0.02
C VAL A 100 3.92 -22.94 -0.33
N ASP A 101 5.24 -22.76 -0.37
CA ASP A 101 6.20 -23.85 -0.62
C ASP A 101 6.13 -24.96 0.44
N ALA A 102 6.02 -24.59 1.72
CA ALA A 102 5.79 -25.55 2.80
C ALA A 102 4.45 -26.31 2.61
N GLY A 103 3.43 -25.65 2.06
CA GLY A 103 2.14 -26.25 1.71
C GLY A 103 2.27 -27.29 0.58
N HIS A 104 3.01 -26.97 -0.48
CA HIS A 104 3.34 -27.93 -1.55
C HIS A 104 4.11 -29.14 -1.02
N SER A 105 5.02 -28.91 -0.05
CA SER A 105 5.76 -29.97 0.63
C SER A 105 4.94 -30.74 1.68
N LEU A 106 3.65 -30.43 1.86
CA LEU A 106 2.76 -30.97 2.90
C LEU A 106 3.30 -30.81 4.34
N LYS A 107 4.15 -29.81 4.58
CA LYS A 107 4.78 -29.52 5.88
C LYS A 107 3.95 -28.53 6.68
N LYS A 108 2.90 -29.02 7.36
CA LYS A 108 1.98 -28.19 8.17
C LYS A 108 2.68 -27.20 9.10
N ASN A 109 3.65 -27.67 9.88
CA ASN A 109 4.36 -26.81 10.85
C ASN A 109 5.14 -25.68 10.15
N GLY A 110 5.63 -25.93 8.93
CA GLY A 110 6.24 -24.91 8.09
C GLY A 110 5.20 -23.87 7.64
N VAL A 111 4.06 -24.33 7.12
CA VAL A 111 2.94 -23.45 6.71
C VAL A 111 2.51 -22.55 7.86
N ILE A 112 2.31 -23.11 9.05
CA ILE A 112 1.91 -22.37 10.25
C ILE A 112 2.94 -21.30 10.61
N ARG A 113 4.23 -21.67 10.69
CA ARG A 113 5.29 -20.72 11.05
C ARG A 113 5.35 -19.55 10.08
N TRP A 114 5.32 -19.83 8.78
CA TRP A 114 5.47 -18.81 7.76
C TRP A 114 4.21 -17.93 7.63
N LEU A 115 3.01 -18.50 7.66
CA LEU A 115 1.76 -17.72 7.68
C LEU A 115 1.66 -16.81 8.90
N TRP A 116 2.09 -17.27 10.08
CA TRP A 116 2.14 -16.42 11.27
C TRP A 116 3.04 -15.20 11.08
N LEU A 117 4.22 -15.39 10.48
CA LEU A 117 5.13 -14.28 10.19
C LEU A 117 4.53 -13.31 9.16
N THR A 118 3.84 -13.81 8.15
CA THR A 118 3.11 -12.98 7.18
C THR A 118 2.03 -12.12 7.85
N ILE A 119 1.27 -12.71 8.77
CA ILE A 119 0.21 -11.98 9.50
C ILE A 119 0.81 -10.87 10.37
N ILE A 120 1.91 -11.15 11.06
CA ILE A 120 2.63 -10.15 11.88
C ILE A 120 3.13 -9.00 11.00
N GLY A 121 3.76 -9.31 9.86
CA GLY A 121 4.20 -8.31 8.89
C GLY A 121 3.04 -7.44 8.38
N GLY A 122 1.90 -8.06 8.07
CA GLY A 122 0.68 -7.35 7.67
C GLY A 122 0.14 -6.40 8.74
N PHE A 123 0.07 -6.83 10.01
CA PHE A 123 -0.35 -5.94 11.10
C PHE A 123 0.64 -4.82 11.38
N MET A 124 1.94 -5.10 11.31
CA MET A 124 2.96 -4.05 11.43
C MET A 124 2.81 -3.00 10.34
N PHE A 125 2.57 -3.43 9.09
CA PHE A 125 2.31 -2.50 7.99
C PHE A 125 1.06 -1.65 8.22
N LEU A 126 -0.08 -2.27 8.59
CA LEU A 126 -1.32 -1.56 8.86
C LEU A 126 -1.20 -0.58 10.04
N GLY A 127 -0.50 -1.00 11.10
CA GLY A 127 -0.20 -0.13 12.25
C GLY A 127 0.67 1.06 11.86
N SER A 128 1.66 0.84 11.00
CA SER A 128 2.50 1.92 10.49
C SER A 128 1.72 2.90 9.62
N GLN A 129 0.82 2.41 8.77
CA GLN A 129 -0.06 3.26 7.97
C GLN A 129 -1.04 4.07 8.85
N ALA A 130 -1.65 3.42 9.84
CA ALA A 130 -2.54 4.13 10.77
C ALA A 130 -1.80 5.23 11.55
N TRP A 131 -0.55 4.98 11.94
CA TRP A 131 0.29 5.98 12.60
C TRP A 131 0.64 7.14 11.68
N GLU A 132 1.05 6.83 10.44
CA GLU A 132 1.35 7.84 9.41
C GLU A 132 0.12 8.74 9.16
N TRP A 133 -1.06 8.13 9.00
CA TRP A 133 -2.32 8.86 8.86
C TRP A 133 -2.66 9.71 10.07
N TYR A 134 -2.52 9.17 11.27
CA TYR A 134 -2.76 9.91 12.49
C TYR A 134 -1.90 11.17 12.54
N HIS A 135 -0.61 11.05 12.22
CA HIS A 135 0.32 12.17 12.19
C HIS A 135 -0.06 13.19 11.12
N PHE A 136 -0.46 12.73 9.93
CA PHE A 136 -0.94 13.60 8.85
C PHE A 136 -2.23 14.35 9.19
N ILE A 137 -3.16 13.72 9.89
CA ILE A 137 -4.44 14.32 10.26
C ILE A 137 -4.26 15.35 11.38
N HIS A 138 -3.39 15.08 12.36
CA HIS A 138 -3.11 16.02 13.45
C HIS A 138 -2.24 17.19 12.99
N GLY A 139 -1.36 16.94 12.02
CA GLY A 139 -0.48 17.95 11.45
C GLY A 139 0.67 18.36 12.35
N SER A 140 1.44 19.34 11.88
CA SER A 140 2.50 19.95 12.67
C SER A 140 1.97 20.88 13.76
N GLU A 141 2.81 21.25 14.73
CA GLU A 141 2.40 22.11 15.85
C GLU A 141 1.86 23.46 15.40
N LYS A 142 2.40 24.03 14.32
CA LYS A 142 2.01 25.34 13.79
C LYS A 142 1.34 25.29 12.42
N GLY A 143 1.36 24.14 11.74
CA GLY A 143 0.71 23.93 10.45
C GLY A 143 1.29 24.77 9.31
N SER A 144 0.41 25.20 8.40
CA SER A 144 0.72 26.09 7.29
C SER A 144 -0.15 27.35 7.31
N PHE A 145 0.32 28.38 6.63
CA PHE A 145 -0.27 29.71 6.62
C PHE A 145 -0.55 30.15 5.20
N ILE A 146 -1.75 30.73 5.01
CA ILE A 146 -2.07 31.54 3.84
C ILE A 146 -1.84 32.99 4.24
N LEU A 147 -0.78 33.57 3.69
CA LEU A 147 -0.35 34.93 3.96
C LEU A 147 -1.31 35.96 3.35
N ALA A 148 -1.22 37.22 3.80
CA ALA A 148 -2.05 38.33 3.29
C ALA A 148 -1.90 38.58 1.78
N ASP A 149 -0.74 38.27 1.22
CA ASP A 149 -0.45 38.33 -0.22
C ASP A 149 -0.98 37.10 -1.00
N GLY A 150 -1.60 36.15 -0.31
CA GLY A 150 -2.16 34.92 -0.87
C GLY A 150 -1.13 33.80 -1.10
N ARG A 151 0.13 33.97 -0.69
CA ARG A 151 1.13 32.90 -0.72
C ARG A 151 0.86 31.85 0.37
N PHE A 152 1.28 30.63 0.08
CA PHE A 152 1.23 29.51 1.01
C PHE A 152 2.63 29.27 1.57
N ALA A 153 2.74 29.22 2.90
CA ALA A 153 3.99 28.94 3.59
C ALA A 153 3.75 27.91 4.70
N ARG A 154 4.63 26.93 4.82
CA ARG A 154 4.59 25.92 5.88
C ARG A 154 5.62 26.23 6.95
N THR A 155 5.34 25.89 8.21
CA THR A 155 6.35 26.00 9.26
C THR A 155 7.34 24.85 9.24
N ASP A 156 8.60 25.15 9.53
CA ASP A 156 9.60 24.11 9.79
C ASP A 156 9.43 23.58 11.24
N ASP A 157 9.32 22.27 11.37
CA ASP A 157 9.21 21.58 12.66
C ASP A 157 10.57 21.48 13.39
N LEU A 158 11.69 21.64 12.68
CA LEU A 158 13.04 21.63 13.25
C LEU A 158 13.54 23.02 13.65
N GLU A 159 13.07 24.05 12.95
CA GLU A 159 13.45 25.44 13.16
C GLU A 159 12.21 26.26 13.53
N PRO A 160 11.80 26.25 14.81
CA PRO A 160 10.60 26.96 15.25
C PRO A 160 10.69 28.45 14.92
N GLY A 161 9.82 28.92 14.03
CA GLY A 161 9.82 30.31 13.56
C GLY A 161 10.39 30.51 12.16
N THR A 162 10.68 29.43 11.43
CA THR A 162 10.98 29.45 9.99
C THR A 162 9.73 29.14 9.17
N LEU A 163 9.48 29.95 8.14
CA LEU A 163 8.49 29.71 7.10
C LEU A 163 9.19 29.23 5.83
N ILE A 164 8.71 28.10 5.30
CA ILE A 164 9.17 27.50 4.05
C ILE A 164 8.08 27.70 3.00
N PHE A 165 8.45 28.34 1.89
CA PHE A 165 7.58 28.50 0.73
C PHE A 165 7.73 27.33 -0.25
N HIS A 166 6.78 27.21 -1.19
CA HIS A 166 6.80 26.14 -2.19
C HIS A 166 8.08 26.12 -3.06
N ASP A 167 8.67 27.29 -3.30
CA ASP A 167 9.93 27.48 -4.03
C ASP A 167 11.19 27.18 -3.19
N HIS A 168 11.03 26.68 -1.97
CA HIS A 168 12.11 26.39 -1.00
C HIS A 168 12.79 27.64 -0.42
N SER A 169 12.25 28.83 -0.69
CA SER A 169 12.69 30.01 0.03
C SER A 169 12.30 29.89 1.51
N LYS A 170 13.24 30.25 2.38
CA LYS A 170 13.06 30.30 3.83
C LYS A 170 12.98 31.75 4.28
N VAL A 171 12.02 32.05 5.14
CA VAL A 171 11.96 33.31 5.88
C VAL A 171 11.98 32.98 7.36
N GLU A 172 12.83 33.66 8.13
CA GLU A 172 13.14 33.28 9.51
C GLU A 172 13.02 34.47 10.46
N GLY A 173 12.93 34.17 11.75
CA GLY A 173 13.02 35.18 12.82
C GLY A 173 11.84 36.15 12.85
N ALA A 174 12.12 37.44 12.99
CA ALA A 174 11.09 38.47 13.18
C ALA A 174 10.18 38.63 11.96
N GLU A 175 10.74 38.53 10.75
CA GLU A 175 9.97 38.64 9.49
C GLU A 175 8.97 37.49 9.36
N ALA A 176 9.39 36.27 9.67
CA ALA A 176 8.50 35.11 9.67
C ALA A 176 7.36 35.25 10.68
N GLN A 177 7.66 35.73 11.89
CA GLN A 177 6.64 35.97 12.92
C GLN A 177 5.63 37.04 12.51
N GLU A 178 6.09 38.12 11.86
CA GLU A 178 5.22 39.16 11.32
C GLU A 178 4.29 38.60 10.24
N LEU A 179 4.84 37.85 9.28
CA LEU A 179 4.07 37.18 8.23
C LEU A 179 3.04 36.20 8.80
N MET A 180 3.39 35.43 9.84
CA MET A 180 2.46 34.54 10.53
C MET A 180 1.35 35.32 11.25
N SER A 181 1.69 36.45 11.89
CA SER A 181 0.73 37.28 12.63
C SER A 181 -0.29 37.99 11.71
N THR A 182 0.13 38.28 10.47
CA THR A 182 -0.69 38.93 9.45
C THR A 182 -1.35 37.91 8.50
N ALA A 183 -1.16 36.61 8.73
CA ALA A 183 -1.74 35.57 7.91
C ALA A 183 -3.27 35.59 7.96
N VAL A 184 -3.89 35.36 6.80
CA VAL A 184 -5.35 35.36 6.65
C VAL A 184 -5.94 34.07 7.20
N ARG A 185 -5.19 32.96 7.12
CA ARG A 185 -5.63 31.65 7.57
C ARG A 185 -4.45 30.79 8.01
N ASN A 186 -4.66 30.05 9.09
CA ASN A 186 -3.80 28.97 9.54
C ASN A 186 -4.50 27.63 9.27
N ILE A 187 -3.77 26.66 8.74
CA ILE A 187 -4.24 25.32 8.41
C ILE A 187 -3.36 24.33 9.16
N GLN A 188 -3.98 23.49 9.98
CA GLN A 188 -3.27 22.47 10.74
C GLN A 188 -3.79 21.09 10.36
N GLY A 189 -2.86 20.20 10.01
CA GLY A 189 -3.16 18.85 9.56
C GLY A 189 -3.73 18.77 8.15
N ALA A 190 -4.12 17.55 7.79
CA ALA A 190 -4.72 17.24 6.51
C ALA A 190 -6.06 16.52 6.69
N ASN A 191 -7.05 16.99 5.96
CA ASN A 191 -8.37 16.40 5.84
C ASN A 191 -8.90 16.58 4.41
N LEU A 192 -10.18 16.26 4.18
CA LEU A 192 -10.75 16.29 2.84
C LEU A 192 -10.98 17.71 2.27
N LYS A 193 -10.87 18.74 3.12
CA LYS A 193 -11.13 20.15 2.79
C LYS A 193 -9.88 21.01 2.90
N GLU A 194 -8.99 20.68 3.82
CA GLU A 194 -7.79 21.45 4.15
C GLU A 194 -6.57 20.55 4.19
N ASN A 195 -5.41 21.10 3.86
CA ASN A 195 -4.18 20.35 3.76
C ASN A 195 -2.99 21.24 4.10
N GLU A 196 -2.21 20.87 5.11
CA GLU A 196 -0.99 21.59 5.49
C GLU A 196 0.19 21.36 4.53
N TYR A 197 0.11 20.35 3.66
CA TYR A 197 1.20 19.98 2.75
C TYR A 197 1.13 20.65 1.38
N GLY A 198 0.02 21.30 1.05
CA GLY A 198 -0.10 22.00 -0.22
C GLY A 198 -1.31 22.90 -0.27
N ARG A 199 -1.26 23.88 -1.18
CA ARG A 199 -2.32 24.90 -1.32
C ARG A 199 -3.69 24.31 -1.64
N THR A 200 -3.73 23.12 -2.26
CA THR A 200 -4.98 22.43 -2.60
C THR A 200 -5.18 21.17 -1.77
N PRO A 201 -6.43 20.83 -1.42
CA PRO A 201 -6.75 19.60 -0.69
C PRO A 201 -6.59 18.35 -1.56
N LEU A 202 -6.36 18.51 -2.87
CA LEU A 202 -6.29 17.42 -3.84
C LEU A 202 -5.23 16.38 -3.48
N PHE A 203 -4.05 16.81 -3.02
CA PHE A 203 -3.02 15.89 -2.58
C PHE A 203 -3.51 14.98 -1.45
N ALA A 204 -4.02 15.56 -0.36
CA ALA A 204 -4.54 14.81 0.77
C ALA A 204 -5.71 13.89 0.36
N ASN A 205 -6.60 14.36 -0.50
CA ASN A 205 -7.72 13.56 -1.02
C ASN A 205 -7.24 12.31 -1.76
N PHE A 206 -6.31 12.46 -2.71
CA PHE A 206 -5.75 11.31 -3.42
C PHE A 206 -4.94 10.40 -2.51
N PHE A 207 -4.13 10.99 -1.62
CA PHE A 207 -3.32 10.25 -0.65
C PHE A 207 -4.19 9.35 0.23
N PHE A 208 -5.13 9.92 0.99
CA PHE A 208 -5.98 9.16 1.90
C PHE A 208 -6.89 8.18 1.16
N PHE A 209 -7.41 8.56 -0.01
CA PHE A 209 -8.29 7.65 -0.75
C PHE A 209 -7.52 6.44 -1.32
N ILE A 210 -6.40 6.65 -2.01
CA ILE A 210 -5.66 5.56 -2.64
C ILE A 210 -4.98 4.68 -1.59
N THR A 211 -4.28 5.28 -0.63
CA THR A 211 -3.62 4.50 0.45
C THR A 211 -4.64 3.83 1.37
N GLY A 212 -5.81 4.43 1.57
CA GLY A 212 -6.90 3.86 2.36
C GLY A 212 -7.58 2.69 1.67
N PHE A 213 -7.85 2.83 0.37
CA PHE A 213 -8.36 1.73 -0.46
C PHE A 213 -7.38 0.57 -0.49
N HIS A 214 -6.08 0.84 -0.64
CA HIS A 214 -5.03 -0.16 -0.50
C HIS A 214 -5.00 -0.79 0.90
N GLY A 215 -5.04 0.02 1.97
CA GLY A 215 -5.08 -0.43 3.35
C GLY A 215 -6.25 -1.37 3.64
N PHE A 216 -7.41 -1.13 3.02
CA PHE A 216 -8.55 -2.05 3.09
C PHE A 216 -8.26 -3.42 2.45
N HIS A 217 -7.53 -3.46 1.33
CA HIS A 217 -7.10 -4.72 0.71
C HIS A 217 -6.09 -5.46 1.59
N VAL A 218 -5.11 -4.74 2.17
CA VAL A 218 -4.15 -5.33 3.11
C VAL A 218 -4.88 -5.89 4.33
N PHE A 219 -5.80 -5.13 4.92
CA PHE A 219 -6.62 -5.58 6.05
C PHE A 219 -7.41 -6.84 5.71
N SER A 220 -8.10 -6.85 4.56
CA SER A 220 -8.83 -8.02 4.07
C SER A 220 -7.88 -9.23 3.87
N GLY A 221 -6.67 -8.99 3.35
CA GLY A 221 -5.64 -10.02 3.18
C GLY A 221 -5.15 -10.59 4.52
N VAL A 222 -5.00 -9.76 5.55
CA VAL A 222 -4.63 -10.20 6.89
C VAL A 222 -5.74 -11.08 7.46
N VAL A 223 -6.99 -10.66 7.33
CA VAL A 223 -8.16 -11.45 7.77
C VAL A 223 -8.20 -12.81 7.05
N LEU A 224 -8.02 -12.83 5.72
CA LEU A 224 -7.96 -14.07 4.95
C LEU A 224 -6.82 -14.98 5.42
N ASN A 225 -5.64 -14.43 5.70
CA ASN A 225 -4.51 -15.18 6.22
C ASN A 225 -4.78 -15.78 7.61
N ILE A 226 -5.45 -15.04 8.49
CA ILE A 226 -5.87 -15.55 9.81
C ILE A 226 -6.85 -16.72 9.65
N ILE A 227 -7.82 -16.59 8.75
CA ILE A 227 -8.80 -17.66 8.47
C ILE A 227 -8.07 -18.91 7.95
N VAL A 228 -7.18 -18.77 6.98
CA VAL A 228 -6.41 -19.90 6.43
C VAL A 228 -5.52 -20.54 7.49
N LEU A 229 -4.84 -19.73 8.30
CA LEU A 229 -4.03 -20.22 9.41
C LEU A 229 -4.86 -21.04 10.41
N ALA A 230 -6.07 -20.58 10.77
CA ALA A 230 -6.98 -21.31 11.63
C ALA A 230 -7.41 -22.65 11.01
N LEU A 231 -7.70 -22.69 9.70
CA LEU A 231 -8.03 -23.91 8.97
C LEU A 231 -6.86 -24.91 8.92
N VAL A 232 -5.64 -24.42 8.70
CA VAL A 232 -4.42 -25.24 8.75
C VAL A 232 -4.21 -25.79 10.16
N TYR A 233 -4.43 -24.98 11.20
CA TYR A 233 -4.33 -25.42 12.60
C TYR A 233 -5.32 -26.55 12.92
N GLN A 234 -6.56 -26.44 12.43
CA GLN A 234 -7.63 -27.44 12.56
C GLN A 234 -7.45 -28.70 11.69
N ASN A 235 -6.30 -28.87 11.01
CA ASN A 235 -5.99 -29.98 10.11
C ASN A 235 -6.90 -30.10 8.88
N PHE A 236 -7.59 -29.03 8.47
CA PHE A 236 -8.49 -29.08 7.32
C PHE A 236 -7.73 -29.39 6.01
N CYS A 237 -6.61 -28.71 5.79
CA CYS A 237 -5.75 -28.92 4.62
C CYS A 237 -5.05 -30.29 4.63
N GLU A 238 -4.63 -30.78 5.80
CA GLU A 238 -4.04 -32.12 5.93
C GLU A 238 -5.04 -33.24 5.61
N LYS A 239 -6.29 -33.11 6.08
CA LYS A 239 -7.37 -34.09 5.78
C LYS A 239 -7.64 -34.19 4.28
N LYS A 240 -7.52 -33.09 3.55
CA LYS A 240 -7.70 -33.05 2.09
C LYS A 240 -6.41 -33.33 1.30
N LYS A 241 -5.25 -33.37 1.97
CA LYS A 241 -3.91 -33.37 1.36
C LYS A 241 -3.76 -32.28 0.28
N ASP A 242 -4.38 -31.14 0.53
CA ASP A 242 -4.48 -30.06 -0.43
C ASP A 242 -4.34 -28.71 0.27
N TYR A 243 -3.34 -27.94 -0.17
CA TYR A 243 -3.01 -26.61 0.31
C TYR A 243 -3.34 -25.51 -0.71
N GLU A 244 -4.16 -25.81 -1.72
CA GLU A 244 -4.60 -24.86 -2.76
C GLU A 244 -5.20 -23.57 -2.18
N LEU A 245 -5.80 -23.63 -0.98
CA LEU A 245 -6.33 -22.45 -0.29
C LEU A 245 -5.21 -21.48 0.13
N VAL A 246 -4.09 -22.01 0.63
CA VAL A 246 -2.90 -21.21 1.00
C VAL A 246 -2.34 -20.53 -0.25
N GLU A 247 -2.29 -21.25 -1.38
CA GLU A 247 -1.86 -20.69 -2.67
C GLU A 247 -2.76 -19.53 -3.13
N LYS A 248 -4.09 -19.68 -3.07
CA LYS A 248 -5.03 -18.62 -3.47
C LYS A 248 -4.88 -17.35 -2.63
N VAL A 249 -4.81 -17.51 -1.32
CA VAL A 249 -4.59 -16.37 -0.41
C VAL A 249 -3.19 -15.79 -0.57
N GLY A 250 -2.19 -16.63 -0.85
CA GLY A 250 -0.85 -16.17 -1.21
C GLY A 250 -0.84 -15.31 -2.47
N LEU A 251 -1.53 -15.73 -3.54
CA LEU A 251 -1.69 -14.93 -4.76
C LEU A 251 -2.33 -13.57 -4.48
N TYR A 252 -3.36 -13.52 -3.61
CA TYR A 252 -3.95 -12.25 -3.18
C TYR A 252 -2.92 -11.37 -2.48
N TRP A 253 -2.20 -11.94 -1.51
CA TRP A 253 -1.24 -11.22 -0.69
C TRP A 253 -0.10 -10.63 -1.53
N HIS A 254 0.44 -11.40 -2.46
CA HIS A 254 1.47 -10.93 -3.39
C HIS A 254 0.95 -9.83 -4.33
N PHE A 255 -0.30 -9.93 -4.79
CA PHE A 255 -0.90 -8.89 -5.59
C PHE A 255 -1.01 -7.57 -4.82
N VAL A 256 -1.48 -7.63 -3.58
CA VAL A 256 -1.59 -6.43 -2.72
C VAL A 256 -0.20 -5.81 -2.50
N ASP A 257 0.81 -6.61 -2.19
CA ASP A 257 2.20 -6.15 -2.05
C ASP A 257 2.74 -5.49 -3.34
N LEU A 258 2.48 -6.09 -4.50
CA LEU A 258 2.85 -5.53 -5.80
C LEU A 258 2.17 -4.17 -6.04
N VAL A 259 0.88 -4.04 -5.74
CA VAL A 259 0.16 -2.75 -5.84
C VAL A 259 0.81 -1.71 -4.92
N TRP A 260 1.22 -2.10 -3.71
CA TRP A 260 1.91 -1.21 -2.79
C TRP A 260 3.20 -0.64 -3.38
N VAL A 261 4.01 -1.46 -4.06
CA VAL A 261 5.25 -0.98 -4.70
C VAL A 261 4.97 0.15 -5.70
N PHE A 262 3.87 0.07 -6.46
CA PHE A 262 3.45 1.15 -7.36
C PHE A 262 2.97 2.38 -6.59
N VAL A 263 2.11 2.21 -5.58
CA VAL A 263 1.65 3.32 -4.72
C VAL A 263 2.85 4.02 -4.08
N PHE A 264 3.78 3.26 -3.52
CA PHE A 264 5.03 3.74 -2.95
C PHE A 264 5.82 4.59 -3.96
N THR A 265 6.01 4.07 -5.18
CA THR A 265 6.75 4.77 -6.23
C THR A 265 6.12 6.12 -6.59
N PHE A 266 4.80 6.16 -6.82
CA PHE A 266 4.11 7.37 -7.28
C PHE A 266 3.90 8.44 -6.19
N PHE A 267 3.75 8.05 -4.93
CA PHE A 267 3.55 9.00 -3.83
C PHE A 267 4.84 9.44 -3.16
N TYR A 268 5.84 8.57 -3.08
CA TYR A 268 6.99 8.79 -2.21
C TYR A 268 8.31 8.99 -2.95
N LEU A 269 8.43 8.51 -4.20
CA LEU A 269 9.69 8.63 -4.97
C LEU A 269 9.61 9.61 -6.13
N VAL A 270 8.56 9.49 -6.95
CA VAL A 270 8.31 10.35 -8.11
C VAL A 270 7.58 11.60 -7.67
#